data_AF-B0RYH0-F1
#
_entry.id   AF-B0RYH0-F1
#
_cell.length_a   1.000
_cell.length_b   1.000
_cell.length_c   1.000
_cell.angle_alpha   90.00
_cell.angle_beta   90.00
_cell.angle_gamma   90.00
#
_symmetry.space_group_name_H-M   'P 1'
#
loop_
_entity.id
_entity.type
_entity.pdbx_description
1 polymer ?
#
loop_
_entity_poly.entity_id
_entity_poly.type
_entity_poly.pdbx_seq_one_letter_code
_entity_poly.pdbx_strand_id
1 'polypeptide(L)'
;MTTTHSPRTNADLAAIVACDLTPDLQVALIRRGPISDQAPEQAIAYAASVRDACTAAVPGDDSLAAAYVAANTSLAEVERQLQSVSVLSMAFGLARDYDQQITVQEGELVNACPSPIEIHPTDEGVLMELYTNSVRNAEFLLSESNGQRSRELIVIPAGQGNLVAGTLLKADNTKAADGADAVKVLYGAVDASTEAVKATAIARDAEVHGELLSWASDTTADEKLLSVQSLQQAGITVRWTSLPIKSGAADQIEFVQVPVGGAAAASIGPIVAHIKDVFGALVNGSAASVTLTKTTSAGSLTGGGAKAAVNGVATWPAVSFSAAGTFTLTAASAGLTSDVSDEIVITAAA
;
A
#
# COMPACT_ATOMS: atom_id res chain seq x y z
N MET A 1 26.40 18.33 -7.80
CA MET A 1 26.96 18.70 -6.49
C MET A 1 27.66 17.48 -5.93
N THR A 2 28.97 17.54 -5.72
CA THR A 2 29.79 16.44 -5.19
C THR A 2 29.45 16.27 -3.70
N THR A 3 28.71 15.23 -3.35
CA THR A 3 28.41 14.91 -1.95
C THR A 3 29.64 14.24 -1.33
N THR A 4 30.29 14.93 -0.40
CA THR A 4 31.37 14.39 0.42
C THR A 4 30.79 13.37 1.39
N HIS A 5 30.99 12.08 1.12
CA HIS A 5 30.57 11.00 2.01
C HIS A 5 31.59 10.86 3.15
N SER A 6 31.13 10.91 4.40
CA SER A 6 31.95 10.47 5.54
C SER A 6 32.31 8.99 5.39
N PRO A 7 33.52 8.55 5.78
CA PRO A 7 33.88 7.14 5.74
C PRO A 7 33.00 6.33 6.70
N ARG A 8 32.48 5.18 6.25
CA ARG A 8 31.74 4.23 7.12
C ARG A 8 32.64 3.71 8.24
N THR A 9 32.07 3.39 9.40
CA THR A 9 32.84 2.79 10.49
C THR A 9 33.21 1.33 10.15
N ASN A 10 34.25 0.78 10.80
CA ASN A 10 34.62 -0.63 10.62
C ASN A 10 33.51 -1.60 11.03
N ALA A 11 32.63 -1.20 11.97
CA ALA A 11 31.47 -1.99 12.38
C ALA A 11 30.40 -2.04 11.27
N ASP A 12 30.14 -0.91 10.61
CA ASP A 12 29.18 -0.85 9.49
C ASP A 12 29.66 -1.69 8.29
N LEU A 13 30.97 -1.64 8.01
CA LEU A 13 31.57 -2.45 6.95
C LEU A 13 31.47 -3.96 7.25
N ALA A 14 31.67 -4.35 8.52
CA ALA A 14 31.53 -5.75 8.93
C ALA A 14 30.07 -6.25 8.80
N ALA A 15 29.08 -5.41 9.13
CA ALA A 15 27.67 -5.76 8.98
C ALA A 15 27.24 -5.96 7.52
N ILE A 16 27.75 -5.15 6.59
CA ILE A 16 27.45 -5.27 5.15
C ILE A 16 28.10 -6.52 4.55
N VAL A 17 29.35 -6.83 4.92
CA VAL A 17 30.06 -7.99 4.35
C VAL A 17 29.49 -9.31 4.89
N ALA A 18 28.91 -9.31 6.09
CA ALA A 18 28.31 -10.48 6.72
C ALA A 18 26.84 -10.74 6.32
N CYS A 19 26.22 -9.88 5.50
CA CYS A 19 24.80 -10.02 5.12
C CYS A 19 24.60 -10.92 3.89
N ASP A 20 23.37 -11.45 3.73
CA ASP A 20 23.00 -12.38 2.65
C ASP A 20 22.84 -11.73 1.24
N LEU A 21 23.37 -10.51 1.05
CA LEU A 21 23.41 -9.85 -0.26
C LEU A 21 24.55 -10.42 -1.13
N THR A 22 24.40 -10.33 -2.45
CA THR A 22 25.48 -10.73 -3.37
C THR A 22 26.70 -9.80 -3.20
N PRO A 23 27.94 -10.27 -3.47
CA PRO A 23 29.15 -9.46 -3.34
C PRO A 23 29.08 -8.13 -4.11
N ASP A 24 28.42 -8.10 -5.26
CA ASP A 24 28.27 -6.90 -6.07
C ASP A 24 27.34 -5.85 -5.42
N LEU A 25 26.26 -6.30 -4.77
CA LEU A 25 25.36 -5.43 -4.00
C LEU A 25 26.03 -4.91 -2.73
N GLN A 26 26.83 -5.73 -2.06
CA GLN A 26 27.64 -5.31 -0.92
C GLN A 26 28.62 -4.21 -1.32
N VAL A 27 29.33 -4.38 -2.43
CA VAL A 27 30.27 -3.39 -2.98
C VAL A 27 29.54 -2.11 -3.41
N ALA A 28 28.35 -2.21 -3.99
CA ALA A 28 27.53 -1.05 -4.34
C ALA A 28 27.11 -0.24 -3.10
N LEU A 29 26.70 -0.92 -2.01
CA LEU A 29 26.37 -0.27 -0.74
C LEU A 29 27.56 0.48 -0.14
N ILE A 30 28.74 -0.12 -0.21
CA ILE A 30 29.99 0.46 0.27
C ILE A 30 30.32 1.71 -0.53
N ARG A 31 30.20 1.66 -1.87
CA ARG A 31 30.45 2.81 -2.78
C ARG A 31 29.46 3.95 -2.59
N ARG A 32 28.20 3.64 -2.30
CA ARG A 32 27.16 4.64 -2.01
C ARG A 32 27.47 5.46 -0.74
N GLY A 33 28.26 4.93 0.19
CA GLY A 33 28.56 5.59 1.46
C GLY A 33 27.36 5.61 2.44
N PRO A 34 27.57 6.14 3.67
CA PRO A 34 26.53 6.25 4.68
C PRO A 34 25.57 7.40 4.41
N ILE A 35 24.29 7.22 4.75
CA ILE A 35 23.26 8.26 4.72
C ILE A 35 23.02 8.70 6.17
N SER A 36 22.94 10.01 6.43
CA SER A 36 22.58 10.51 7.76
C SER A 36 21.23 9.93 8.17
N ASP A 37 21.17 9.35 9.36
CA ASP A 37 19.98 8.70 9.95
C ASP A 37 19.58 7.33 9.37
N GLN A 38 20.42 6.71 8.53
CA GLN A 38 20.21 5.33 8.08
C GLN A 38 21.14 4.36 8.80
N ALA A 39 20.55 3.47 9.61
CA ALA A 39 21.30 2.37 10.23
C ALA A 39 21.79 1.35 9.18
N PRO A 40 22.89 0.62 9.42
CA PRO A 40 23.42 -0.38 8.49
C PRO A 40 22.37 -1.43 8.09
N GLU A 41 21.53 -1.86 9.02
CA GLU A 41 20.47 -2.84 8.79
C GLU A 41 19.41 -2.31 7.82
N GLN A 42 19.07 -1.01 7.92
CA GLN A 42 18.13 -0.35 7.00
C GLN A 42 18.75 -0.19 5.60
N ALA A 43 20.06 0.03 5.50
CA ALA A 43 20.75 0.10 4.22
C ALA A 43 20.79 -1.27 3.52
N ILE A 44 20.96 -2.35 4.28
CA ILE A 44 20.93 -3.73 3.77
C ILE A 44 19.50 -4.08 3.31
N ALA A 45 18.48 -3.76 4.11
CA ALA A 45 17.08 -3.96 3.74
C ALA A 45 16.71 -3.21 2.44
N TYR A 46 17.17 -1.96 2.30
CA TYR A 46 17.00 -1.19 1.07
C TYR A 46 17.57 -1.90 -0.16
N ALA A 47 18.80 -2.41 -0.09
CA ALA A 47 19.41 -3.08 -1.24
C ALA A 47 18.78 -4.43 -1.57
N ALA A 48 18.26 -5.15 -0.58
CA ALA A 48 17.44 -6.33 -0.81
C ALA A 48 16.15 -5.96 -1.57
N SER A 49 15.45 -4.91 -1.13
CA SER A 49 14.25 -4.42 -1.82
C SER A 49 14.53 -3.92 -3.25
N VAL A 50 15.66 -3.25 -3.49
CA VAL A 50 16.06 -2.84 -4.86
C VAL A 50 16.36 -4.05 -5.74
N ARG A 51 17.05 -5.07 -5.23
CA ARG A 51 17.29 -6.32 -5.96
C ARG A 51 15.97 -7.01 -6.34
N ASP A 52 15.06 -7.11 -5.38
CA ASP A 52 13.77 -7.76 -5.61
C ASP A 52 12.92 -6.97 -6.63
N ALA A 53 12.97 -5.63 -6.58
CA ALA A 53 12.33 -4.76 -7.58
C ALA A 53 12.95 -4.90 -8.98
N CYS A 54 14.28 -4.96 -9.09
CA CYS A 54 14.96 -5.19 -10.37
C CYS A 54 14.67 -6.59 -10.93
N THR A 55 14.64 -7.62 -10.08
CA THR A 55 14.32 -9.00 -10.48
C THR A 55 12.89 -9.11 -11.01
N ALA A 56 11.95 -8.40 -10.39
CA ALA A 56 10.57 -8.33 -10.85
C ALA A 56 10.43 -7.59 -12.19
N ALA A 57 11.23 -6.54 -12.42
CA ALA A 57 11.20 -5.77 -13.66
C ALA A 57 11.91 -6.49 -14.82
N VAL A 58 13.03 -7.16 -14.56
CA VAL A 58 13.84 -7.87 -15.57
C VAL A 58 14.37 -9.18 -14.96
N PRO A 59 13.66 -10.32 -15.15
CA PRO A 59 14.08 -11.59 -14.58
C PRO A 59 15.43 -12.05 -15.14
N GLY A 60 16.43 -12.25 -14.27
CA GLY A 60 17.70 -12.92 -14.59
C GLY A 60 18.95 -12.04 -14.71
N ASP A 61 18.90 -10.74 -14.38
CA ASP A 61 20.08 -9.86 -14.38
C ASP A 61 20.29 -9.13 -13.04
N ASP A 62 21.00 -9.79 -12.12
CA ASP A 62 21.36 -9.25 -10.80
C ASP A 62 22.34 -8.06 -10.88
N SER A 63 22.99 -7.83 -12.03
CA SER A 63 24.01 -6.78 -12.20
C SER A 63 23.40 -5.37 -12.26
N LEU A 64 22.14 -5.26 -12.66
CA LEU A 64 21.40 -4.00 -12.74
C LEU A 64 21.09 -3.42 -11.36
N ALA A 65 20.76 -4.28 -10.39
CA ALA A 65 20.43 -3.88 -9.02
C ALA A 65 21.60 -3.16 -8.34
N ALA A 66 22.85 -3.60 -8.57
CA ALA A 66 24.04 -2.97 -8.01
C ALA A 66 24.23 -1.52 -8.52
N ALA A 67 23.91 -1.25 -9.79
CA ALA A 67 23.99 0.11 -10.34
C ALA A 67 22.95 1.04 -9.71
N TYR A 68 21.71 0.57 -9.54
CA TYR A 68 20.64 1.35 -8.89
C TYR A 68 20.93 1.63 -7.42
N VAL A 69 21.44 0.64 -6.70
CA VAL A 69 21.86 0.79 -5.28
C VAL A 69 22.99 1.81 -5.15
N ALA A 70 23.95 1.85 -6.09
CA ALA A 70 25.04 2.82 -6.04
C ALA A 70 24.60 4.25 -6.40
N ALA A 71 23.62 4.39 -7.29
CA ALA A 71 23.19 5.68 -7.83
C ALA A 71 22.06 6.37 -7.04
N ASN A 72 21.32 5.63 -6.20
CA ASN A 72 20.12 6.12 -5.55
C ASN A 72 20.13 5.90 -4.03
N THR A 73 19.41 6.77 -3.32
CA THR A 73 19.25 6.74 -1.86
C THR A 73 17.84 6.37 -1.41
N SER A 74 16.87 6.35 -2.33
CA SER A 74 15.45 6.10 -2.09
C SER A 74 14.92 4.97 -2.97
N LEU A 75 14.09 4.10 -2.41
CA LEU A 75 13.48 2.98 -3.14
C LEU A 75 12.43 3.50 -4.13
N ALA A 76 11.65 4.50 -3.74
CA ALA A 76 10.64 5.13 -4.59
C ALA A 76 11.24 5.79 -5.85
N GLU A 77 12.49 6.25 -5.78
CA GLU A 77 13.18 6.79 -6.96
C GLU A 77 13.59 5.67 -7.93
N VAL A 78 14.10 4.56 -7.39
CA VAL A 78 14.48 3.38 -8.18
C VAL A 78 13.25 2.78 -8.86
N GLU A 79 12.13 2.67 -8.15
CA GLU A 79 10.87 2.17 -8.69
C GLU A 79 10.33 3.07 -9.81
N ARG A 80 10.38 4.40 -9.64
CA ARG A 80 10.00 5.35 -10.70
C ARG A 80 10.88 5.22 -11.93
N GLN A 81 12.19 5.02 -11.74
CA GLN A 81 13.13 4.83 -12.84
C GLN A 81 12.86 3.51 -13.57
N LEU A 82 12.64 2.40 -12.86
CA LEU A 82 12.29 1.10 -13.47
C LEU A 82 10.97 1.16 -14.24
N GLN A 83 9.96 1.84 -13.70
CA GLN A 83 8.68 2.08 -14.38
C GLN A 83 8.88 2.88 -15.68
N SER A 84 9.73 3.92 -15.66
CA SER A 84 10.00 4.72 -16.86
C SER A 84 10.68 3.90 -17.98
N VAL A 85 11.56 2.97 -17.62
CA VAL A 85 12.25 2.09 -18.57
C VAL A 85 11.29 1.02 -19.13
N SER A 86 10.43 0.45 -18.29
CA SER A 86 9.38 -0.48 -18.72
C SER A 86 8.42 0.17 -19.72
N VAL A 87 7.93 1.37 -19.42
CA VAL A 87 7.02 2.13 -20.31
C VAL A 87 7.70 2.49 -21.63
N LEU A 88 8.98 2.86 -21.61
CA LEU A 88 9.75 3.16 -22.82
C LEU A 88 9.96 1.90 -23.69
N SER A 89 10.18 0.74 -23.08
CA SER A 89 10.32 -0.54 -23.79
C SER A 89 9.00 -1.01 -24.43
N MET A 90 7.86 -0.80 -23.75
CA MET A 90 6.52 -1.08 -24.27
C MET A 90 6.15 -0.13 -25.41
N ALA A 91 6.51 1.16 -25.29
CA ALA A 91 6.31 2.14 -26.36
C ALA A 91 7.11 1.81 -27.63
N PHE A 92 8.34 1.28 -27.49
CA PHE A 92 9.15 0.81 -28.63
C PHE A 92 8.65 -0.52 -29.22
N GLY A 93 8.06 -1.40 -28.40
CA GLY A 93 7.44 -2.65 -28.84
C GLY A 93 6.19 -2.43 -29.68
N LEU A 94 5.29 -1.53 -29.22
CA LEU A 94 4.08 -1.16 -29.96
C LEU A 94 4.36 -0.46 -31.29
N ALA A 95 5.45 0.30 -31.39
CA ALA A 95 5.89 0.91 -32.64
C ALA A 95 6.43 -0.12 -33.66
N ARG A 96 6.95 -1.27 -33.22
CA ARG A 96 7.40 -2.37 -34.10
C ARG A 96 6.25 -3.22 -34.63
N ASP A 97 5.21 -3.45 -33.83
CA ASP A 97 4.03 -4.20 -34.26
C ASP A 97 3.14 -3.40 -35.23
N TYR A 98 3.20 -2.07 -35.19
CA TYR A 98 2.45 -1.19 -36.10
C TYR A 98 3.00 -1.17 -37.54
N ASP A 99 4.28 -1.51 -37.75
CA ASP A 99 4.95 -1.48 -39.07
C ASP A 99 4.70 -2.76 -39.89
N GLN A 100 4.20 -3.84 -39.28
CA GLN A 100 3.91 -5.11 -39.98
C GLN A 100 2.48 -5.22 -40.55
N GLN A 101 1.59 -4.26 -40.26
CA GLN A 101 0.20 -4.30 -40.75
C GLN A 101 -0.07 -3.49 -42.02
N ILE A 102 0.92 -2.80 -42.59
CA ILE A 102 0.75 -2.03 -43.83
C ILE A 102 1.49 -2.73 -44.98
N THR A 103 0.87 -3.76 -45.54
CA THR A 103 1.13 -4.19 -46.92
C THR A 103 -0.18 -4.72 -47.52
N VAL A 104 -0.51 -4.24 -48.72
CA VAL A 104 -1.73 -4.48 -49.54
C VAL A 104 -2.92 -3.59 -49.10
N GLN A 105 -3.45 -2.63 -49.86
CA GLN A 105 -3.68 -2.54 -51.30
C GLN A 105 -3.77 -1.06 -51.74
N GLU A 106 -3.17 -0.72 -52.89
CA GLU A 106 -3.31 0.61 -53.52
C GLU A 106 -4.75 0.88 -53.98
N GLY A 107 -5.25 2.09 -53.73
CA GLY A 107 -6.40 2.65 -54.43
C GLY A 107 -7.55 3.15 -53.55
N GLU A 108 -7.87 4.43 -53.70
CA GLU A 108 -9.14 5.09 -53.33
C GLU A 108 -9.34 5.52 -51.87
N LEU A 109 -8.89 6.75 -51.54
CA LEU A 109 -9.38 7.50 -50.39
C LEU A 109 -10.71 8.18 -50.74
N VAL A 110 -11.83 7.49 -50.51
CA VAL A 110 -13.16 8.12 -50.49
C VAL A 110 -13.51 8.51 -49.06
N ASN A 111 -13.50 9.82 -48.83
CA ASN A 111 -14.15 10.58 -47.76
C ASN A 111 -15.00 9.80 -46.73
N ALA A 112 -14.47 9.64 -45.52
CA ALA A 112 -15.27 9.62 -44.28
C ALA A 112 -14.54 10.49 -43.24
N CYS A 113 -15.14 11.63 -42.95
CA CYS A 113 -14.73 12.69 -42.03
C CYS A 113 -14.20 12.20 -40.65
N PRO A 114 -13.06 12.73 -40.15
CA PRO A 114 -12.89 13.01 -38.74
C PRO A 114 -13.19 14.51 -38.49
N SER A 115 -13.97 14.82 -37.47
CA SER A 115 -14.29 16.20 -37.09
C SER A 115 -13.01 17.03 -36.88
N PRO A 116 -12.98 18.32 -37.27
CA PRO A 116 -11.80 19.16 -37.10
C PRO A 116 -11.55 19.45 -35.62
N ILE A 117 -10.31 19.30 -35.18
CA ILE A 117 -9.79 20.03 -34.02
C ILE A 117 -9.95 21.53 -34.32
N GLU A 118 -10.81 22.23 -33.59
CA GLU A 118 -10.92 23.68 -33.69
C GLU A 118 -9.80 24.32 -32.86
N ILE A 119 -8.85 24.93 -33.56
CA ILE A 119 -7.76 25.71 -32.97
C ILE A 119 -8.23 27.17 -32.93
N HIS A 120 -8.57 27.68 -31.75
CA HIS A 120 -8.82 29.10 -31.57
C HIS A 120 -7.50 29.80 -31.22
N PRO A 121 -6.94 30.68 -32.08
CA PRO A 121 -5.85 31.55 -31.68
C PRO A 121 -6.45 32.69 -30.85
N THR A 122 -6.21 32.69 -29.54
CA THR A 122 -6.35 33.89 -28.72
C THR A 122 -4.98 34.55 -28.60
N ASP A 123 -4.94 35.85 -28.92
CA ASP A 123 -3.75 36.67 -28.82
C ASP A 123 -3.12 36.61 -27.41
N GLU A 124 -1.78 36.67 -27.41
CA GLU A 124 -0.87 36.80 -26.27
C GLU A 124 -0.60 35.54 -25.42
N GLY A 125 0.45 34.79 -25.82
CA GLY A 125 1.43 34.25 -24.87
C GLY A 125 0.94 33.24 -23.81
N VAL A 126 -0.01 32.37 -24.14
CA VAL A 126 -0.51 31.35 -23.18
C VAL A 126 0.10 29.98 -23.45
N LEU A 127 0.54 29.34 -22.35
CA LEU A 127 1.00 27.96 -22.25
C LEU A 127 0.10 27.01 -23.06
N MET A 128 0.70 26.03 -23.72
CA MET A 128 0.01 24.95 -24.40
C MET A 128 -0.82 24.16 -23.37
N GLU A 129 -2.08 24.53 -23.19
CA GLU A 129 -3.02 23.80 -22.35
C GLU A 129 -3.45 22.55 -23.14
N LEU A 130 -2.81 21.43 -22.83
CA LEU A 130 -3.18 20.12 -23.36
C LEU A 130 -4.59 19.79 -22.87
N TYR A 131 -5.58 19.90 -23.74
CA TYR A 131 -6.92 19.35 -23.51
C TYR A 131 -6.83 17.83 -23.54
N THR A 132 -6.44 17.23 -22.42
CA THR A 132 -6.65 15.79 -22.21
C THR A 132 -8.16 15.57 -22.14
N ASN A 133 -8.72 14.75 -23.03
CA ASN A 133 -10.11 14.34 -22.92
C ASN A 133 -10.35 13.80 -21.50
N SER A 134 -11.33 14.36 -20.78
CA SER A 134 -11.73 13.88 -19.46
C SER A 134 -12.13 12.39 -19.53
N VAL A 135 -11.96 11.67 -18.43
CA VAL A 135 -12.24 10.22 -18.32
C VAL A 135 -13.66 9.95 -18.83
N ARG A 136 -13.79 9.00 -19.77
CA ARG A 136 -15.10 8.68 -20.36
C ARG A 136 -15.92 7.85 -19.38
N ASN A 137 -17.24 7.97 -19.49
CA ASN A 137 -18.15 7.13 -18.70
C ASN A 137 -17.84 5.65 -18.94
N ALA A 138 -17.66 4.91 -17.86
CA ALA A 138 -17.35 3.49 -17.82
C ALA A 138 -16.09 3.04 -18.58
N GLU A 139 -15.13 3.92 -18.83
CA GLU A 139 -13.83 3.55 -19.43
C GLU A 139 -13.07 2.50 -18.59
N PHE A 140 -13.29 2.48 -17.28
CA PHE A 140 -12.72 1.50 -16.36
C PHE A 140 -13.36 0.10 -16.44
N LEU A 141 -14.48 -0.08 -17.14
CA LEU A 141 -15.24 -1.32 -17.15
C LEU A 141 -14.67 -2.32 -18.17
N LEU A 142 -14.26 -3.50 -17.72
CA LEU A 142 -13.76 -4.58 -18.59
C LEU A 142 -14.88 -5.54 -18.99
N SER A 143 -15.73 -5.91 -18.03
CA SER A 143 -16.93 -6.72 -18.28
C SER A 143 -17.99 -6.49 -17.21
N GLU A 144 -19.25 -6.72 -17.57
CA GLU A 144 -20.38 -6.69 -16.64
C GLU A 144 -21.36 -7.83 -16.93
N SER A 145 -22.17 -8.17 -15.93
CA SER A 145 -23.22 -9.18 -16.08
C SER A 145 -24.34 -8.69 -16.98
N ASN A 146 -25.01 -9.63 -17.65
CA ASN A 146 -26.11 -9.33 -18.55
C ASN A 146 -27.26 -8.57 -17.84
N GLY A 147 -27.90 -7.67 -18.56
CA GLY A 147 -29.03 -6.88 -18.11
C GLY A 147 -28.64 -5.74 -17.17
N GLN A 148 -29.41 -5.56 -16.09
CA GLN A 148 -29.24 -4.48 -15.11
C GLN A 148 -28.69 -5.00 -13.77
N ARG A 149 -27.98 -6.15 -13.77
CA ARG A 149 -27.53 -6.80 -12.53
C ARG A 149 -26.33 -6.08 -11.90
N SER A 150 -25.38 -5.63 -12.71
CA SER A 150 -24.15 -5.01 -12.23
C SER A 150 -24.31 -3.54 -11.85
N ARG A 151 -25.31 -2.88 -12.44
CA ARG A 151 -25.54 -1.43 -12.28
C ARG A 151 -26.64 -1.17 -11.27
N GLU A 152 -26.42 -0.17 -10.43
CA GLU A 152 -27.38 0.32 -9.45
C GLU A 152 -27.64 1.80 -9.66
N LEU A 153 -28.91 2.21 -9.63
CA LEU A 153 -29.29 3.61 -9.57
C LEU A 153 -29.12 4.09 -8.12
N ILE A 154 -28.27 5.09 -7.93
CA ILE A 154 -27.93 5.62 -6.61
C ILE A 154 -28.20 7.12 -6.54
N VAL A 155 -28.18 7.65 -5.32
CA VAL A 155 -28.14 9.08 -5.05
C VAL A 155 -26.85 9.36 -4.31
N ILE A 156 -26.00 10.20 -4.91
CA ILE A 156 -24.80 10.74 -4.27
C ILE A 156 -25.24 11.87 -3.34
N PRO A 157 -24.88 11.83 -2.04
CA PRO A 157 -25.18 12.91 -1.12
C PRO A 157 -24.59 14.25 -1.56
N ALA A 158 -25.15 15.37 -1.10
CA ALA A 158 -24.57 16.69 -1.33
C ALA A 158 -23.19 16.81 -0.64
N GLY A 159 -22.35 17.72 -1.14
CA GLY A 159 -21.04 18.03 -0.56
C GLY A 159 -19.92 17.05 -0.94
N GLN A 160 -20.11 16.21 -1.96
CA GLN A 160 -19.08 15.28 -2.44
C GLN A 160 -18.15 15.88 -3.50
N GLY A 161 -18.47 17.10 -3.99
CA GLY A 161 -17.72 17.78 -5.03
C GLY A 161 -18.00 17.24 -6.43
N ASN A 162 -17.09 17.53 -7.36
CA ASN A 162 -17.12 16.96 -8.71
C ASN A 162 -16.43 15.59 -8.72
N LEU A 163 -17.20 14.55 -8.94
CA LEU A 163 -16.73 13.18 -9.00
C LEU A 163 -16.59 12.74 -10.46
N VAL A 164 -15.46 12.12 -10.79
CA VAL A 164 -15.22 11.57 -12.14
C VAL A 164 -15.67 10.12 -12.22
N ALA A 165 -15.89 9.62 -13.44
CA ALA A 165 -16.11 8.19 -13.65
C ALA A 165 -14.95 7.37 -13.06
N GLY A 166 -15.23 6.21 -12.47
CA GLY A 166 -14.23 5.39 -11.80
C GLY A 166 -13.96 5.78 -10.33
N THR A 167 -14.65 6.80 -9.79
CA THR A 167 -14.56 7.14 -8.36
C THR A 167 -15.09 6.01 -7.49
N LEU A 168 -14.35 5.64 -6.44
CA LEU A 168 -14.78 4.66 -5.47
C LEU A 168 -15.78 5.25 -4.47
N LEU A 169 -16.84 4.48 -4.19
CA LEU A 169 -17.93 4.88 -3.31
C LEU A 169 -18.12 3.88 -2.17
N LYS A 170 -18.48 4.41 -1.00
CA LYS A 170 -18.88 3.64 0.18
C LYS A 170 -20.31 3.11 0.04
N ALA A 171 -20.74 2.30 1.00
CA ALA A 171 -22.09 1.73 1.03
C ALA A 171 -23.19 2.81 1.06
N ASP A 172 -22.93 3.92 1.74
CA ASP A 172 -23.79 5.10 1.85
C ASP A 172 -23.72 6.05 0.64
N ASN A 173 -23.02 5.67 -0.43
CA ASN A 173 -22.78 6.43 -1.66
C ASN A 173 -21.92 7.70 -1.49
N THR A 174 -21.23 7.88 -0.36
CA THR A 174 -20.19 8.91 -0.24
C THR A 174 -18.89 8.46 -0.92
N LYS A 175 -18.03 9.41 -1.30
CA LYS A 175 -16.70 9.12 -1.86
C LYS A 175 -15.87 8.35 -0.83
N ALA A 176 -15.31 7.21 -1.24
CA ALA A 176 -14.33 6.49 -0.43
C ALA A 176 -12.99 7.23 -0.46
N ALA A 177 -12.26 7.24 0.66
CA ALA A 177 -10.90 7.78 0.73
C ALA A 177 -9.85 6.79 0.14
N ASP A 178 -10.29 5.88 -0.73
CA ASP A 178 -9.50 4.83 -1.36
C ASP A 178 -8.89 3.76 -0.41
N GLY A 179 -9.61 3.39 0.67
CA GLY A 179 -9.26 2.27 1.56
C GLY A 179 -10.31 1.14 1.63
N ALA A 180 -10.39 0.43 2.75
CA ALA A 180 -11.25 -0.76 2.95
C ALA A 180 -12.79 -0.51 2.97
N ASP A 181 -13.23 0.69 2.59
CA ASP A 181 -14.65 1.08 2.62
C ASP A 181 -15.30 1.09 1.21
N ALA A 182 -14.51 0.87 0.16
CA ALA A 182 -14.99 0.94 -1.22
C ALA A 182 -15.83 -0.29 -1.61
N VAL A 183 -17.09 -0.07 -1.95
CA VAL A 183 -18.04 -1.16 -2.33
C VAL A 183 -18.70 -0.94 -3.69
N LYS A 184 -18.56 0.24 -4.27
CA LYS A 184 -19.16 0.63 -5.56
C LYS A 184 -18.17 1.47 -6.36
N VAL A 185 -18.34 1.48 -7.68
CA VAL A 185 -17.57 2.33 -8.60
C VAL A 185 -18.53 3.21 -9.40
N LEU A 186 -18.32 4.53 -9.36
CA LEU A 186 -19.16 5.49 -10.05
C LEU A 186 -19.06 5.31 -11.59
N TYR A 187 -20.20 5.10 -12.26
CA TYR A 187 -20.24 4.79 -13.69
C TYR A 187 -19.86 5.99 -14.57
N GLY A 188 -20.32 7.19 -14.21
CA GLY A 188 -20.13 8.40 -14.99
C GLY A 188 -19.94 9.61 -14.09
N ALA A 189 -19.30 10.66 -14.61
CA ALA A 189 -19.01 11.85 -13.83
C ALA A 189 -20.30 12.53 -13.33
N VAL A 190 -20.27 13.04 -12.10
CA VAL A 190 -21.38 13.78 -11.47
C VAL A 190 -20.85 14.92 -10.62
N ASP A 191 -21.54 16.06 -10.64
CA ASP A 191 -21.29 17.17 -9.73
C ASP A 191 -22.31 17.13 -8.59
N ALA A 192 -21.86 16.71 -7.40
CA ALA A 192 -22.65 16.69 -6.17
C ALA A 192 -22.12 17.71 -5.15
N SER A 193 -21.62 18.86 -5.63
CA SER A 193 -21.00 19.89 -4.78
C SER A 193 -22.00 20.53 -3.81
N THR A 194 -23.22 20.83 -4.26
CA THR A 194 -24.19 21.62 -3.48
C THR A 194 -25.47 20.86 -3.13
N GLU A 195 -25.88 19.91 -3.96
CA GLU A 195 -27.13 19.16 -3.81
C GLU A 195 -26.88 17.67 -4.05
N ALA A 196 -27.80 16.82 -3.57
CA ALA A 196 -27.74 15.39 -3.82
C ALA A 196 -28.12 15.08 -5.27
N VAL A 197 -27.34 14.23 -5.95
CA VAL A 197 -27.48 13.96 -7.39
C VAL A 197 -27.70 12.49 -7.68
N LYS A 198 -28.63 12.19 -8.59
CA LYS A 198 -28.84 10.83 -9.10
C LYS A 198 -27.67 10.41 -9.97
N ALA A 199 -27.14 9.22 -9.71
CA ALA A 199 -26.03 8.65 -10.46
C ALA A 199 -26.28 7.16 -10.74
N THR A 200 -25.43 6.58 -11.57
CA THR A 200 -25.35 5.12 -11.73
C THR A 200 -24.00 4.67 -11.22
N ALA A 201 -23.97 3.55 -10.51
CA ALA A 201 -22.72 2.92 -10.08
C ALA A 201 -22.69 1.44 -10.48
N ILE A 202 -21.49 0.93 -10.71
CA ILE A 202 -21.22 -0.50 -10.70
C ILE A 202 -21.20 -0.93 -9.23
N ALA A 203 -22.11 -1.83 -8.88
CA ALA A 203 -22.35 -2.22 -7.48
C ALA A 203 -22.16 -3.71 -7.21
N ARG A 204 -21.94 -4.54 -8.25
CA ARG A 204 -21.74 -6.00 -8.17
C ARG A 204 -21.44 -6.62 -9.53
N ASP A 205 -21.04 -7.88 -9.53
CA ASP A 205 -20.92 -8.80 -10.67
C ASP A 205 -20.27 -8.17 -11.92
N ALA A 206 -19.13 -7.50 -11.76
CA ALA A 206 -18.40 -6.83 -12.83
C ALA A 206 -16.89 -6.99 -12.68
N GLU A 207 -16.17 -6.86 -13.79
CA GLU A 207 -14.71 -6.73 -13.78
C GLU A 207 -14.31 -5.32 -14.22
N VAL A 208 -13.41 -4.69 -13.47
CA VAL A 208 -12.94 -3.32 -13.70
C VAL A 208 -11.42 -3.27 -13.78
N HIS A 209 -10.89 -2.30 -14.52
CA HIS A 209 -9.45 -2.06 -14.68
C HIS A 209 -8.95 -1.11 -13.57
N GLY A 210 -8.06 -1.59 -12.70
CA GLY A 210 -7.62 -0.88 -11.52
C GLY A 210 -6.88 0.43 -11.81
N GLU A 211 -6.07 0.45 -12.87
CA GLU A 211 -5.33 1.63 -13.34
C GLU A 211 -6.23 2.75 -13.88
N LEU A 212 -7.47 2.43 -14.27
CA LEU A 212 -8.46 3.39 -14.78
C LEU A 212 -9.47 3.83 -13.70
N LEU A 213 -9.34 3.31 -12.47
CA LEU A 213 -10.09 3.81 -11.33
C LEU A 213 -9.52 5.17 -10.88
N SER A 214 -10.40 6.01 -10.36
CA SER A 214 -10.03 7.36 -9.92
C SER A 214 -9.55 7.34 -8.48
N TRP A 215 -8.24 7.14 -8.31
CA TRP A 215 -7.54 7.22 -7.03
C TRP A 215 -7.21 8.67 -6.65
N ALA A 216 -7.16 8.96 -5.36
CA ALA A 216 -6.52 10.17 -4.85
C ALA A 216 -5.01 10.15 -5.16
N SER A 217 -4.41 11.32 -5.31
CA SER A 217 -2.99 11.46 -5.69
C SER A 217 -2.01 10.90 -4.67
N ASP A 218 -2.44 10.76 -3.41
CA ASP A 218 -1.69 10.28 -2.27
C ASP A 218 -2.07 8.84 -1.84
N THR A 219 -2.99 8.17 -2.55
CA THR A 219 -3.37 6.80 -2.24
C THR A 219 -2.17 5.85 -2.36
N THR A 220 -1.86 5.18 -1.26
CA THR A 220 -0.79 4.20 -1.14
C THR A 220 -1.14 2.89 -1.85
N ALA A 221 -0.14 2.04 -2.10
CA ALA A 221 -0.36 0.71 -2.69
C ALA A 221 -1.24 -0.18 -1.80
N ASP A 222 -1.07 -0.09 -0.47
CA ASP A 222 -1.84 -0.88 0.48
C ASP A 222 -3.31 -0.47 0.49
N GLU A 223 -3.59 0.83 0.50
CA GLU A 223 -4.95 1.38 0.40
C GLU A 223 -5.68 0.92 -0.87
N LYS A 224 -4.99 0.92 -2.03
CA LYS A 224 -5.53 0.35 -3.27
C LYS A 224 -5.88 -1.13 -3.11
N LEU A 225 -5.00 -1.92 -2.51
CA LEU A 225 -5.24 -3.36 -2.29
C LEU A 225 -6.38 -3.61 -1.30
N LEU A 226 -6.53 -2.79 -0.25
CA LEU A 226 -7.66 -2.84 0.68
C LEU A 226 -8.99 -2.49 -0.01
N SER A 227 -8.97 -1.46 -0.88
CA SER A 227 -10.11 -1.14 -1.73
C SER A 227 -10.49 -2.31 -2.62
N VAL A 228 -9.51 -3.00 -3.22
CA VAL A 228 -9.74 -4.19 -4.05
C VAL A 228 -10.38 -5.32 -3.23
N GLN A 229 -9.92 -5.59 -2.01
CA GLN A 229 -10.54 -6.60 -1.14
C GLN A 229 -12.01 -6.30 -0.87
N SER A 230 -12.33 -5.01 -0.65
CA SER A 230 -13.68 -4.54 -0.33
C SER A 230 -14.61 -4.59 -1.55
N LEU A 231 -14.11 -4.18 -2.72
CA LEU A 231 -14.80 -4.30 -3.99
C LEU A 231 -15.07 -5.77 -4.33
N GLN A 232 -14.11 -6.66 -4.07
CA GLN A 232 -14.27 -8.10 -4.32
C GLN A 232 -15.35 -8.72 -3.41
N GLN A 233 -15.46 -8.28 -2.14
CA GLN A 233 -16.56 -8.67 -1.26
C GLN A 233 -17.93 -8.19 -1.79
N ALA A 234 -17.96 -7.04 -2.48
CA ALA A 234 -19.14 -6.54 -3.18
C ALA A 234 -19.41 -7.25 -4.53
N GLY A 235 -18.56 -8.19 -4.94
CA GLY A 235 -18.69 -8.91 -6.22
C GLY A 235 -18.10 -8.18 -7.42
N ILE A 236 -17.27 -7.15 -7.19
CA ILE A 236 -16.57 -6.40 -8.23
C ILE A 236 -15.11 -6.85 -8.24
N THR A 237 -14.67 -7.48 -9.33
CA THR A 237 -13.28 -7.94 -9.48
C THR A 237 -12.43 -6.85 -10.12
N VAL A 238 -11.33 -6.48 -9.47
CA VAL A 238 -10.38 -5.50 -10.03
C VAL A 238 -9.24 -6.24 -10.72
N ARG A 239 -8.97 -5.89 -11.98
CA ARG A 239 -7.89 -6.43 -12.81
C ARG A 239 -6.79 -5.38 -12.96
N TRP A 240 -5.56 -5.83 -13.05
CA TRP A 240 -4.39 -4.98 -13.17
C TRP A 240 -3.47 -5.54 -14.26
N THR A 241 -2.83 -4.65 -14.99
CA THR A 241 -1.65 -4.96 -15.81
C THR A 241 -0.38 -4.91 -14.98
N SER A 242 -0.35 -4.06 -13.94
CA SER A 242 0.68 -4.02 -12.92
C SER A 242 0.03 -3.94 -11.54
N LEU A 243 0.12 -5.03 -10.77
CA LEU A 243 -0.50 -5.12 -9.45
C LEU A 243 0.27 -4.23 -8.44
N PRO A 244 -0.42 -3.41 -7.62
CA PRO A 244 0.22 -2.72 -6.50
C PRO A 244 0.91 -3.72 -5.56
N ILE A 245 2.11 -3.38 -5.10
CA ILE A 245 2.90 -4.23 -4.20
C ILE A 245 2.56 -3.85 -2.76
N LYS A 246 2.22 -4.85 -1.95
CA LYS A 246 2.02 -4.66 -0.50
C LYS A 246 3.29 -4.15 0.17
N SER A 247 3.18 -3.20 1.07
CA SER A 247 4.35 -2.67 1.78
C SER A 247 4.92 -3.66 2.81
N GLY A 248 4.06 -4.50 3.40
CA GLY A 248 4.40 -5.33 4.56
C GLY A 248 4.77 -4.51 5.81
N ALA A 249 4.41 -3.23 5.84
CA ALA A 249 4.69 -2.34 6.96
C ALA A 249 3.83 -2.71 8.18
N ALA A 250 4.38 -2.49 9.37
CA ALA A 250 3.65 -2.65 10.62
C ALA A 250 2.55 -1.58 10.74
N ASP A 251 1.35 -2.02 11.11
CA ASP A 251 0.16 -1.17 11.22
C ASP A 251 -0.53 -1.31 12.59
N GLN A 252 -0.60 -2.54 13.10
CA GLN A 252 -1.34 -2.84 14.32
C GLN A 252 -0.65 -3.92 15.17
N ILE A 253 -1.05 -3.97 16.43
CA ILE A 253 -0.69 -5.04 17.36
C ILE A 253 -1.93 -5.93 17.54
N GLU A 254 -1.72 -7.23 17.74
CA GLU A 254 -2.79 -8.18 18.03
C GLU A 254 -2.32 -9.16 19.12
N PHE A 255 -3.11 -9.33 20.17
CA PHE A 255 -2.90 -10.39 21.16
C PHE A 255 -3.21 -11.75 20.57
N VAL A 256 -2.27 -12.69 20.70
CA VAL A 256 -2.43 -14.07 20.23
C VAL A 256 -2.54 -15.05 21.38
N GLN A 257 -1.95 -14.71 22.53
CA GLN A 257 -2.04 -15.52 23.73
C GLN A 257 -2.13 -14.62 24.96
N VAL A 258 -3.21 -14.77 25.72
CA VAL A 258 -3.41 -14.11 27.01
C VAL A 258 -4.02 -15.13 27.98
N PRO A 259 -3.52 -15.27 29.22
CA PRO A 259 -4.15 -16.12 30.23
C PRO A 259 -5.55 -15.62 30.60
N VAL A 260 -6.51 -16.52 30.76
CA VAL A 260 -7.89 -16.16 31.17
C VAL A 260 -8.06 -15.97 32.68
N GLY A 261 -7.05 -16.35 33.49
CA GLY A 261 -7.10 -16.16 34.92
C GLY A 261 -5.90 -16.66 35.70
N GLY A 262 -5.95 -16.46 37.02
CA GLY A 262 -4.88 -16.80 37.95
C GLY A 262 -5.21 -16.44 39.40
N ALA A 263 -4.23 -16.56 40.30
CA ALA A 263 -4.34 -16.09 41.67
C ALA A 263 -3.52 -14.81 41.88
N ALA A 264 -3.94 -13.95 42.80
CA ALA A 264 -3.20 -12.73 43.13
C ALA A 264 -1.75 -13.05 43.56
N ALA A 265 -0.81 -12.23 43.12
CA ALA A 265 0.63 -12.37 43.26
C ALA A 265 1.28 -13.60 42.60
N ALA A 266 0.49 -14.53 42.02
CA ALA A 266 1.03 -15.63 41.24
C ALA A 266 1.51 -15.15 39.86
N SER A 267 2.56 -15.78 39.36
CA SER A 267 3.02 -15.58 37.99
C SER A 267 2.09 -16.31 37.01
N ILE A 268 1.54 -15.58 36.06
CA ILE A 268 0.72 -16.09 34.95
C ILE A 268 1.31 -15.68 33.61
N GLY A 269 1.25 -16.57 32.62
CA GLY A 269 1.84 -16.34 31.30
C GLY A 269 2.00 -17.64 30.51
N PRO A 270 2.58 -17.57 29.30
CA PRO A 270 3.08 -16.35 28.67
C PRO A 270 1.94 -15.47 28.10
N ILE A 271 2.25 -14.19 27.92
CA ILE A 271 1.45 -13.26 27.12
C ILE A 271 2.21 -13.02 25.81
N VAL A 272 1.53 -13.15 24.68
CA VAL A 272 2.12 -12.99 23.35
C VAL A 272 1.28 -12.02 22.54
N ALA A 273 1.94 -11.00 22.01
CA ALA A 273 1.37 -10.05 21.04
C ALA A 273 2.18 -10.09 19.75
N HIS A 274 1.49 -10.07 18.62
CA HIS A 274 2.08 -10.01 17.29
C HIS A 274 1.94 -8.60 16.72
N ILE A 275 2.95 -8.17 15.98
CA ILE A 275 2.90 -6.97 15.15
C ILE A 275 2.41 -7.40 13.77
N LYS A 276 1.26 -6.87 13.36
CA LYS A 276 0.63 -7.18 12.08
C LYS A 276 0.72 -6.01 11.11
N ASP A 277 0.71 -6.34 9.83
CA ASP A 277 0.45 -5.36 8.78
C ASP A 277 -1.06 -5.04 8.71
N VAL A 278 -1.39 -4.09 7.84
CA VAL A 278 -2.78 -3.64 7.61
C VAL A 278 -3.68 -4.76 7.04
N PHE A 279 -3.09 -5.82 6.49
CA PHE A 279 -3.79 -7.01 5.98
C PHE A 279 -3.90 -8.13 7.02
N GLY A 280 -3.40 -7.93 8.25
CA GLY A 280 -3.42 -8.90 9.35
C GLY A 280 -2.30 -9.94 9.32
N ALA A 281 -1.36 -9.85 8.38
CA ALA A 281 -0.21 -10.76 8.31
C ALA A 281 0.88 -10.35 9.31
N LEU A 282 1.63 -11.32 9.82
CA LEU A 282 2.74 -11.07 10.76
C LEU A 282 3.90 -10.34 10.05
N VAL A 283 4.38 -9.25 10.64
CA VAL A 283 5.54 -8.52 10.12
C VAL A 283 6.85 -9.15 10.59
N ASN A 284 7.30 -10.16 9.83
CA ASN A 284 8.58 -10.82 10.06
C ASN A 284 9.72 -9.80 9.90
N GLY A 285 10.54 -9.65 10.94
CA GLY A 285 11.63 -8.67 11.02
C GLY A 285 11.32 -7.41 11.82
N SER A 286 10.07 -7.20 12.27
CA SER A 286 9.78 -6.07 13.16
C SER A 286 10.42 -6.27 14.53
N ALA A 287 11.15 -5.23 14.97
CA ALA A 287 11.79 -5.13 16.29
C ALA A 287 11.15 -4.03 17.15
N ALA A 288 9.92 -3.60 16.83
CA ALA A 288 9.27 -2.50 17.54
C ALA A 288 9.10 -2.82 19.03
N SER A 289 9.22 -1.79 19.87
CA SER A 289 9.06 -1.91 21.31
C SER A 289 7.59 -1.83 21.68
N VAL A 290 7.02 -2.98 22.04
CA VAL A 290 5.63 -3.07 22.49
C VAL A 290 5.60 -2.92 24.00
N THR A 291 4.77 -2.02 24.50
CA THR A 291 4.57 -1.79 25.94
C THR A 291 3.28 -2.45 26.38
N LEU A 292 3.39 -3.38 27.32
CA LEU A 292 2.24 -4.01 27.96
C LEU A 292 1.87 -3.24 29.22
N THR A 293 0.66 -2.69 29.25
CA THR A 293 0.09 -2.02 30.41
C THR A 293 -1.21 -2.67 30.83
N LYS A 294 -1.62 -2.42 32.07
CA LYS A 294 -2.93 -2.81 32.57
C LYS A 294 -3.87 -1.63 32.43
N THR A 295 -5.07 -1.88 31.92
CA THR A 295 -6.06 -0.83 31.64
C THR A 295 -6.80 -0.37 32.91
N THR A 296 -7.02 -1.25 33.89
CA THR A 296 -7.75 -0.93 35.14
C THR A 296 -6.81 -0.60 36.32
N SER A 297 -7.25 0.26 37.24
CA SER A 297 -6.38 0.89 38.26
C SER A 297 -6.17 0.10 39.56
N ALA A 298 -6.93 -0.96 39.83
CA ALA A 298 -6.80 -1.72 41.09
C ALA A 298 -5.54 -2.59 41.12
N GLY A 299 -4.68 -2.44 42.14
CA GLY A 299 -3.42 -3.19 42.28
C GLY A 299 -2.33 -2.80 41.27
N SER A 300 -1.19 -3.49 41.26
CA SER A 300 -0.09 -3.30 40.31
C SER A 300 0.06 -4.50 39.36
N LEU A 301 0.61 -4.24 38.17
CA LEU A 301 1.06 -5.27 37.23
C LEU A 301 2.59 -5.36 37.32
N THR A 302 3.13 -6.55 37.60
CA THR A 302 4.58 -6.82 37.57
C THR A 302 4.90 -7.71 36.37
N GLY A 303 6.06 -7.54 35.74
CA GLY A 303 6.46 -8.32 34.56
C GLY A 303 5.89 -7.81 33.23
N GLY A 304 5.06 -6.77 33.25
CA GLY A 304 4.67 -6.00 32.07
C GLY A 304 5.73 -4.97 31.66
N GLY A 305 5.31 -3.96 30.89
CA GLY A 305 6.18 -2.90 30.37
C GLY A 305 6.69 -3.16 28.96
N ALA A 306 7.67 -2.35 28.55
CA ALA A 306 8.23 -2.36 27.20
C ALA A 306 9.06 -3.63 26.92
N LYS A 307 8.76 -4.29 25.81
CA LYS A 307 9.54 -5.40 25.28
C LYS A 307 9.69 -5.24 23.76
N ALA A 308 10.93 -5.35 23.28
CA ALA A 308 11.20 -5.42 21.85
C ALA A 308 10.64 -6.73 21.27
N ALA A 309 9.93 -6.61 20.15
CA ALA A 309 9.53 -7.75 19.37
C ALA A 309 10.76 -8.43 18.73
N VAL A 310 10.68 -9.75 18.55
CA VAL A 310 11.64 -10.52 17.77
C VAL A 310 10.86 -11.17 16.64
N ASN A 311 11.21 -10.84 15.40
CA ASN A 311 10.45 -11.26 14.21
C ASN A 311 8.96 -10.90 14.30
N GLY A 312 8.64 -9.70 14.82
CA GLY A 312 7.26 -9.25 14.99
C GLY A 312 6.51 -9.86 16.18
N VAL A 313 7.18 -10.64 17.04
CA VAL A 313 6.55 -11.27 18.22
C VAL A 313 7.10 -10.68 19.51
N ALA A 314 6.22 -10.07 20.31
CA ALA A 314 6.51 -9.62 21.66
C ALA A 314 5.95 -10.62 22.68
N THR A 315 6.80 -11.15 23.56
CA THR A 315 6.41 -12.18 24.54
C THR A 315 6.77 -11.78 25.97
N TRP A 316 5.80 -11.64 26.85
CA TRP A 316 6.05 -11.51 28.29
C TRP A 316 5.94 -12.91 28.92
N PRO A 317 7.05 -13.51 29.39
CA PRO A 317 7.03 -14.91 29.85
C PRO A 317 6.11 -15.12 31.05
N ALA A 318 6.05 -14.12 31.92
CA ALA A 318 5.20 -14.13 33.10
C ALA A 318 4.88 -12.69 33.52
N VAL A 319 3.65 -12.49 33.96
CA VAL A 319 3.19 -11.28 34.66
C VAL A 319 2.52 -11.67 35.98
N SER A 320 2.38 -10.75 36.91
CA SER A 320 1.59 -10.97 38.13
C SER A 320 0.77 -9.74 38.50
N PHE A 321 -0.39 -10.00 39.09
CA PHE A 321 -1.34 -8.98 39.54
C PHE A 321 -1.36 -8.95 41.06
N SER A 322 -1.17 -7.78 41.67
CA SER A 322 -1.12 -7.68 43.15
C SER A 322 -2.48 -7.79 43.83
N ALA A 323 -3.58 -7.80 43.07
CA ALA A 323 -4.94 -7.76 43.58
C ALA A 323 -5.83 -8.75 42.82
N ALA A 324 -6.83 -9.29 43.50
CA ALA A 324 -7.91 -10.04 42.88
C ALA A 324 -8.88 -9.09 42.14
N GLY A 325 -9.49 -9.57 41.07
CA GLY A 325 -10.41 -8.81 40.24
C GLY A 325 -10.36 -9.25 38.77
N THR A 326 -11.14 -8.55 37.95
CA THR A 326 -11.12 -8.72 36.49
C THR A 326 -10.29 -7.62 35.86
N PHE A 327 -9.36 -8.00 34.99
CA PHE A 327 -8.39 -7.09 34.37
C PHE A 327 -8.38 -7.23 32.86
N THR A 328 -8.06 -6.15 32.17
CA THR A 328 -7.66 -6.16 30.76
C THR A 328 -6.27 -5.56 30.62
N LEU A 329 -5.55 -6.00 29.59
CA LEU A 329 -4.23 -5.53 29.25
C LEU A 329 -4.26 -4.80 27.92
N THR A 330 -3.44 -3.76 27.79
CA THR A 330 -3.26 -3.03 26.55
C THR A 330 -1.83 -3.24 26.07
N ALA A 331 -1.67 -3.67 24.82
CA ALA A 331 -0.39 -3.70 24.13
C ALA A 331 -0.31 -2.53 23.15
N ALA A 332 0.66 -1.65 23.34
CA ALA A 332 0.81 -0.44 22.54
C ALA A 332 2.26 -0.22 22.10
N SER A 333 2.44 0.31 20.89
CA SER A 333 3.72 0.76 20.36
C SER A 333 3.50 2.09 19.64
N ALA A 334 4.52 2.95 19.62
CA ALA A 334 4.42 4.23 18.90
C ALA A 334 4.14 3.98 17.41
N GLY A 335 3.14 4.68 16.88
CA GLY A 335 2.76 4.60 15.46
C GLY A 335 1.96 3.36 15.05
N LEU A 336 1.63 2.45 15.98
CA LEU A 336 0.80 1.28 15.69
C LEU A 336 -0.55 1.38 16.41
N THR A 337 -1.59 0.83 15.79
CA THR A 337 -2.88 0.63 16.45
C THR A 337 -2.71 -0.37 17.60
N SER A 338 -3.10 0.03 18.81
CA SER A 338 -2.99 -0.79 20.02
C SER A 338 -4.11 -1.81 20.12
N ASP A 339 -3.86 -2.91 20.83
CA ASP A 339 -4.86 -3.92 21.13
C ASP A 339 -5.16 -4.01 22.63
N VAL A 340 -6.38 -4.43 22.96
CA VAL A 340 -6.86 -4.66 24.32
C VAL A 340 -7.26 -6.12 24.44
N SER A 341 -6.71 -6.82 25.42
CA SER A 341 -7.01 -8.22 25.66
C SER A 341 -8.45 -8.44 26.10
N ASP A 342 -8.90 -9.68 25.97
CA ASP A 342 -10.04 -10.19 26.73
C ASP A 342 -9.83 -10.07 28.25
N GLU A 343 -10.91 -10.29 29.00
CA GLU A 343 -10.89 -10.24 30.46
C GLU A 343 -10.07 -11.38 31.09
N ILE A 344 -9.26 -11.01 32.07
CA ILE A 344 -8.43 -11.89 32.89
C ILE A 344 -8.99 -11.89 34.31
N VAL A 345 -9.42 -13.04 34.82
CA VAL A 345 -9.99 -13.15 36.17
C VAL A 345 -8.94 -13.62 37.17
N ILE A 346 -8.60 -12.75 38.12
CA ILE A 346 -7.64 -13.04 39.19
C ILE A 346 -8.40 -13.27 40.50
N THR A 347 -8.25 -14.45 41.08
CA THR A 347 -8.82 -14.80 42.38
C THR A 347 -7.92 -14.33 43.52
N ALA A 348 -8.46 -14.25 44.74
CA ALA A 348 -7.64 -14.03 45.92
C ALA A 348 -6.54 -15.10 46.05
N ALA A 349 -5.41 -14.74 46.65
CA ALA A 349 -4.40 -15.72 47.03
C ALA A 349 -4.98 -16.69 48.06
N ALA A 350 -4.57 -17.96 47.98
CA ALA A 350 -4.90 -18.99 48.96
C ALA A 350 -4.14 -18.80 50.28
#